data_AF-A0A5J5EGD9-F1
#
_entry.id   AF-A0A5J5EGD9-F1
#
_cell.length_a   1.000
_cell.length_b   1.000
_cell.length_c   1.000
_cell.angle_alpha   90.00
_cell.angle_beta   90.00
_cell.angle_gamma   90.00
#
_symmetry.space_group_name_H-M   'P 1'
#
loop_
_entity.id
_entity.type
_entity.pdbx_description
1 polymer ?
#
loop_
_entity_poly.entity_id
_entity_poly.type
_entity_poly.pdbx_seq_one_letter_code
_entity_poly.pdbx_strand_id
1 'polypeptide(L)'
;MSTGVPNLGSSPPSADASSERPASQVRGHAKYVKGVVDETIGQVAGAPSWIESGHESKAQGVAEMRAAKSEKDKDLRESYAHRDPDWLKSEGKQEALLGRTVGCGGMEERGEEKVQTGERMKRDSV
;
A
#
# COMPACT_ATOMS: atom_id res chain seq x y z
N MET A 1 31.17 -52.10 23.45
CA MET A 1 31.57 -50.82 22.82
C MET A 1 30.39 -50.36 21.99
N SER A 2 29.63 -49.39 22.51
CA SER A 2 28.43 -48.84 21.87
C SER A 2 28.49 -47.33 22.08
N THR A 3 28.86 -46.59 21.05
CA THR A 3 28.90 -45.12 21.10
C THR A 3 27.56 -44.61 20.57
N GLY A 4 26.68 -44.26 21.50
CA GLY A 4 25.40 -43.61 21.21
C GLY A 4 25.60 -42.23 20.60
N VAL A 5 24.89 -41.97 19.50
CA VAL A 5 24.83 -40.68 18.82
C VAL A 5 23.93 -39.74 19.64
N PRO A 6 24.35 -38.50 19.97
CA PRO A 6 23.48 -37.55 20.63
C PRO A 6 22.39 -37.03 19.67
N ASN A 7 21.15 -37.21 20.10
CA ASN A 7 19.93 -36.65 19.55
C ASN A 7 19.99 -35.11 19.57
N LEU A 8 20.28 -34.49 18.42
CA LEU A 8 20.16 -33.03 18.25
C LEU A 8 18.68 -32.71 18.07
N GLY A 9 18.05 -32.35 19.20
CA GLY A 9 16.66 -31.97 19.28
C GLY A 9 16.30 -30.91 18.25
N SER A 10 15.29 -31.23 17.46
CA SER A 10 14.50 -30.33 16.63
C SER A 10 14.04 -29.14 17.48
N SER A 11 14.78 -28.04 17.44
CA SER A 11 14.26 -26.74 17.85
C SER A 11 13.24 -26.31 16.78
N PRO A 12 12.02 -25.90 17.17
CA PRO A 12 11.05 -25.41 16.19
C PRO A 12 11.64 -24.19 15.48
N PRO A 13 11.31 -23.93 14.19
CA PRO A 13 11.56 -22.62 13.63
C PRO A 13 10.79 -21.65 14.52
N SER A 14 11.53 -20.80 15.26
CA SER A 14 10.97 -19.63 15.91
C SER A 14 10.21 -18.90 14.83
N ALA A 15 8.88 -19.01 14.90
CA ALA A 15 7.97 -18.27 14.06
C ALA A 15 8.41 -16.82 14.15
N ASP A 16 8.79 -16.30 13.00
CA ASP A 16 9.14 -14.92 12.74
C ASP A 16 8.24 -14.03 13.60
N ALA A 17 8.85 -13.32 14.54
CA ALA A 17 8.16 -12.22 15.18
C ALA A 17 7.89 -11.22 14.07
N SER A 18 6.71 -11.33 13.44
CA SER A 18 6.16 -10.33 12.54
C SER A 18 6.09 -9.02 13.33
N SER A 19 7.20 -8.29 13.34
CA SER A 19 7.18 -6.85 13.50
C SER A 19 6.36 -6.38 12.31
N GLU A 20 5.06 -6.26 12.51
CA GLU A 20 4.10 -5.65 11.60
C GLU A 20 4.50 -4.18 11.45
N ARG A 21 5.57 -3.95 10.70
CA ARG A 21 6.03 -2.61 10.34
C ARG A 21 4.96 -2.05 9.42
N PRO A 22 4.42 -0.85 9.71
CA PRO A 22 3.35 -0.26 8.93
C PRO A 22 3.74 -0.20 7.46
N ALA A 23 2.74 -0.28 6.59
CA ALA A 23 2.97 -0.27 5.16
C ALA A 23 3.73 1.01 4.76
N SER A 24 4.71 0.88 3.86
CA SER A 24 5.56 2.00 3.48
C SER A 24 5.63 2.17 1.97
N GLN A 25 5.47 3.42 1.52
CA GLN A 25 5.64 3.78 0.11
C GLN A 25 7.04 3.49 -0.41
N VAL A 26 8.06 3.77 0.40
CA VAL A 26 9.47 3.55 0.02
C VAL A 26 9.74 2.05 -0.08
N ARG A 27 9.24 1.26 0.88
CA ARG A 27 9.38 -0.21 0.85
C ARG A 27 8.65 -0.83 -0.34
N GLY A 28 7.46 -0.32 -0.66
CA GLY A 28 6.71 -0.72 -1.85
C GLY A 28 7.45 -0.43 -3.16
N HIS A 29 8.03 0.77 -3.32
CA HIS A 29 8.88 1.10 -4.48
C HIS A 29 10.11 0.20 -4.58
N ALA A 30 10.79 -0.08 -3.45
CA ALA A 30 11.95 -0.96 -3.43
C ALA A 30 11.60 -2.38 -3.92
N LYS A 31 10.46 -2.94 -3.46
CA LYS A 31 9.95 -4.24 -3.93
C LYS A 31 9.59 -4.22 -5.41
N TYR A 32 8.96 -3.14 -5.88
CA TYR A 32 8.63 -3.00 -7.29
C TYR A 32 9.89 -2.98 -8.18
N VAL A 33 10.89 -2.19 -7.79
CA VAL A 33 12.18 -2.12 -8.51
C VAL A 33 12.88 -3.48 -8.51
N LYS A 34 12.93 -4.18 -7.37
CA LYS A 34 13.43 -5.56 -7.31
C LYS A 34 12.71 -6.44 -8.34
N GLY A 35 11.38 -6.34 -8.42
CA GLY A 35 10.61 -7.14 -9.35
C GLY A 35 10.92 -6.85 -10.83
N VAL A 36 11.11 -5.57 -11.19
CA VAL A 36 11.55 -5.18 -12.53
C VAL A 36 12.95 -5.75 -12.84
N VAL A 37 13.87 -5.70 -11.88
CA VAL A 37 15.23 -6.22 -12.04
C VAL A 37 15.21 -7.75 -12.22
N ASP A 38 14.52 -8.49 -11.35
CA ASP A 38 14.45 -9.96 -11.40
C ASP A 38 13.82 -10.44 -12.71
N GLU A 39 12.75 -9.78 -13.16
CA GLU A 39 12.10 -10.10 -14.44
C GLU A 39 13.03 -9.84 -15.62
N THR A 40 13.70 -8.68 -15.64
CA THR A 40 14.61 -8.31 -16.73
C THR A 40 15.78 -9.29 -16.82
N ILE A 41 16.42 -9.60 -15.69
CA ILE A 41 17.52 -10.59 -15.66
C ILE A 41 16.98 -11.97 -16.07
N GLY A 42 15.79 -12.35 -15.60
CA GLY A 42 15.14 -13.61 -15.98
C GLY A 42 14.88 -13.73 -17.48
N GLN A 43 14.42 -12.66 -18.13
CA GLN A 43 14.20 -12.63 -19.60
C GLN A 43 15.53 -12.75 -20.37
N VAL A 44 16.57 -12.02 -19.95
CA VAL A 44 17.88 -12.05 -20.60
C VAL A 44 18.58 -13.40 -20.42
N ALA A 45 18.46 -14.00 -19.24
CA ALA A 45 19.10 -15.26 -18.89
C ALA A 45 18.27 -16.51 -19.26
N GLY A 46 17.02 -16.35 -19.72
CA GLY A 46 16.11 -17.46 -19.96
C GLY A 46 15.70 -18.21 -18.69
N ALA A 47 15.63 -17.53 -17.54
CA ALA A 47 15.34 -18.11 -16.24
C ALA A 47 13.88 -17.83 -15.82
N PRO A 48 12.93 -18.76 -16.03
CA PRO A 48 11.50 -18.53 -15.75
C PRO A 48 11.20 -18.32 -14.26
N SER A 49 11.97 -18.91 -13.35
CA SER A 49 11.81 -18.68 -11.90
C SER A 49 12.10 -17.24 -11.49
N TRP A 50 13.02 -16.56 -12.19
CA TRP A 50 13.34 -15.15 -11.94
C TRP A 50 12.27 -14.22 -12.51
N ILE A 51 11.67 -14.59 -13.65
CA ILE A 51 10.51 -13.89 -14.22
C ILE A 51 9.33 -13.94 -13.24
N GLU A 52 9.02 -15.14 -12.72
CA GLU A 52 7.94 -15.32 -11.74
C GLU A 52 8.22 -14.54 -10.44
N SER A 53 9.44 -14.61 -9.91
CA SER A 53 9.83 -13.83 -8.73
C SER A 53 9.72 -12.32 -8.97
N GLY A 54 9.99 -11.88 -10.21
CA GLY A 54 9.81 -10.51 -10.65
C GLY A 54 8.35 -10.06 -10.62
N HIS A 55 7.46 -10.90 -11.13
CA HIS A 55 6.01 -10.68 -11.10
C HIS A 55 5.47 -10.59 -9.67
N GLU A 56 5.86 -11.52 -8.81
CA GLU A 56 5.47 -11.53 -7.41
C GLU A 56 5.97 -10.27 -6.69
N SER A 57 7.25 -9.92 -6.85
CA SER A 57 7.84 -8.75 -6.19
C SER A 57 7.17 -7.43 -6.63
N LYS A 58 6.82 -7.29 -7.92
CA LYS A 58 6.02 -6.16 -8.42
C LYS A 58 4.64 -6.12 -7.78
N ALA A 59 3.93 -7.25 -7.73
CA ALA A 59 2.60 -7.35 -7.15
C ALA A 59 2.61 -7.00 -5.65
N GLN A 60 3.58 -7.54 -4.89
CA GLN A 60 3.77 -7.22 -3.48
C GLN A 60 4.12 -5.74 -3.27
N GLY A 61 4.96 -5.17 -4.14
CA GLY A 61 5.28 -3.74 -4.10
C GLY A 61 4.06 -2.85 -4.29
N VAL A 62 3.23 -3.14 -5.30
CA VAL A 62 1.97 -2.43 -5.55
C VAL A 62 0.99 -2.57 -4.39
N ALA A 63 0.82 -3.79 -3.87
CA ALA A 63 -0.05 -4.05 -2.73
C ALA A 63 0.37 -3.25 -1.50
N GLU A 64 1.67 -3.20 -1.23
CA GLU A 64 2.22 -2.43 -0.11
C GLU A 64 2.06 -0.92 -0.29
N MET A 65 2.30 -0.38 -1.49
CA MET A 65 2.06 1.04 -1.76
C MET A 65 0.58 1.41 -1.59
N ARG A 66 -0.33 0.53 -2.00
CA ARG A 66 -1.78 0.72 -1.79
C ARG A 66 -2.15 0.68 -0.32
N ALA A 67 -1.63 -0.28 0.45
CA ALA A 67 -1.83 -0.35 1.88
C ALA A 67 -1.33 0.93 2.58
N ALA A 68 -0.13 1.40 2.24
CA ALA A 68 0.44 2.64 2.78
C ALA A 68 -0.41 3.88 2.43
N LYS A 69 -0.97 3.93 1.21
CA LYS A 69 -1.94 4.98 0.83
C LYS A 69 -3.21 4.91 1.67
N SER A 70 -3.83 3.74 1.78
CA SER A 70 -5.07 3.58 2.54
C SER A 70 -4.90 3.92 4.02
N GLU A 71 -3.75 3.61 4.63
CA GLU A 71 -3.43 4.05 5.99
C GLU A 71 -3.41 5.58 6.08
N LYS A 72 -2.69 6.25 5.17
CA LYS A 72 -2.62 7.72 5.15
C LYS A 72 -3.96 8.39 4.83
N ASP A 73 -4.81 7.75 4.04
CA ASP A 73 -6.14 8.28 3.71
C ASP A 73 -7.07 8.28 4.92
N LYS A 74 -6.92 7.31 5.84
CA LYS A 74 -7.64 7.31 7.13
C LYS A 74 -7.22 8.49 7.99
N ASP A 75 -5.90 8.71 8.13
CA ASP A 75 -5.35 9.85 8.87
C ASP A 75 -5.89 11.19 8.30
N LEU A 76 -5.93 11.30 6.96
CA LEU A 76 -6.46 12.47 6.28
C LEU A 76 -7.96 12.66 6.53
N ARG A 77 -8.74 11.58 6.52
CA ARG A 77 -10.19 11.64 6.74
C ARG A 77 -10.55 12.12 8.14
N GLU A 78 -9.77 11.71 9.15
CA GLU A 78 -9.92 12.21 10.51
C GLU A 78 -9.63 13.72 10.59
N SER A 79 -8.62 14.19 9.86
CA SER A 79 -8.29 15.62 9.79
C SER A 79 -9.38 16.49 9.17
N TYR A 80 -10.28 15.94 8.35
CA TYR A 80 -11.33 16.71 7.68
C TYR A 80 -12.27 17.41 8.67
N ALA A 81 -12.52 16.82 9.83
CA ALA A 81 -13.39 17.38 10.86
C ALA A 81 -12.94 18.76 11.38
N HIS A 82 -11.65 19.09 11.20
CA HIS A 82 -11.06 20.36 11.65
C HIS A 82 -10.81 21.35 10.50
N ARG A 83 -11.22 21.02 9.27
CA ARG A 83 -11.02 21.87 8.10
C ARG A 83 -12.23 22.75 7.84
N ASP A 84 -11.99 23.89 7.18
CA ASP A 84 -13.08 24.73 6.67
C ASP A 84 -13.92 23.94 5.64
N PRO A 85 -15.25 23.87 5.82
CA PRO A 85 -16.10 23.00 4.99
C PRO A 85 -16.26 23.51 3.56
N ASP A 86 -16.19 24.82 3.31
CA ASP A 86 -16.23 25.38 1.95
C ASP A 86 -14.93 25.07 1.21
N TRP A 87 -13.80 25.23 1.88
CA TRP A 87 -12.50 24.88 1.35
C TRP A 87 -12.43 23.38 1.03
N LEU A 88 -12.79 22.52 2.00
CA LEU A 88 -12.79 21.06 1.85
C LEU A 88 -13.64 20.62 0.65
N LYS A 89 -14.81 21.22 0.46
CA LYS A 89 -15.70 20.96 -0.66
C LYS A 89 -15.08 21.39 -1.99
N SER A 90 -14.43 22.55 -2.04
CA SER A 90 -13.80 23.06 -3.27
C SER A 90 -12.62 22.18 -3.72
N GLU A 91 -11.78 21.77 -2.76
CA GLU A 91 -10.67 20.85 -2.98
C GLU A 91 -11.17 19.49 -3.45
N GLY A 92 -12.22 18.96 -2.82
CA GLY A 92 -12.84 17.69 -3.22
C GLY A 92 -13.36 17.69 -4.66
N LYS A 93 -14.00 18.78 -5.11
CA LYS A 93 -14.46 18.92 -6.50
C LYS A 93 -13.29 18.89 -7.50
N GLN A 94 -12.21 19.61 -7.17
CA GLN A 94 -11.02 19.65 -8.03
C GLN A 94 -10.37 18.27 -8.09
N GLU A 95 -10.23 17.59 -6.96
CA GLU A 95 -9.69 16.23 -6.91
C GLU A 95 -10.56 15.27 -7.71
N ALA A 96 -11.88 15.33 -7.54
CA ALA A 96 -12.78 14.43 -8.24
C ALA A 96 -12.70 14.61 -9.76
N LEU A 97 -12.70 15.87 -10.21
CA LEU A 97 -12.58 16.21 -11.61
C LEU A 97 -11.25 15.77 -12.21
N LEU A 98 -10.14 16.03 -11.51
CA LEU A 98 -8.82 15.61 -11.93
C LEU A 98 -8.72 14.08 -11.99
N GLY A 99 -9.22 13.39 -10.96
CA GLY A 99 -9.29 11.94 -10.89
C GLY A 99 -10.03 11.34 -12.08
N ARG A 100 -11.22 11.86 -12.38
CA ARG A 100 -12.00 11.46 -13.56
C ARG A 100 -11.26 11.73 -14.87
N THR A 101 -10.63 12.90 -14.99
CA THR A 101 -9.94 13.33 -16.22
C THR A 101 -8.70 12.48 -16.50
N VAL A 102 -7.92 12.13 -15.46
CA VAL A 102 -6.70 11.33 -15.59
C VAL A 102 -6.96 9.82 -15.48
N GLY A 103 -8.21 9.40 -15.24
CA GLY A 103 -8.59 8.00 -15.05
C GLY A 103 -8.15 7.40 -13.70
N CYS A 104 -7.90 8.22 -12.68
CA CYS A 104 -7.55 7.79 -11.33
C CYS A 104 -8.79 7.71 -10.45
N GLY A 105 -9.47 6.55 -10.47
CA GLY A 105 -10.71 6.33 -9.69
C GLY A 105 -10.56 6.58 -8.18
N GLY A 106 -9.39 6.31 -7.59
CA GLY A 106 -9.15 6.59 -6.17
C GLY A 106 -9.03 8.09 -5.83
N MET A 107 -8.70 8.93 -6.80
CA MET A 107 -8.73 10.40 -6.64
C MET A 107 -10.15 10.93 -6.85
N GLU A 108 -10.92 10.31 -7.74
CA GLU A 108 -12.35 10.57 -7.92
C GLU A 108 -13.13 10.34 -6.62
N GLU A 109 -13.06 9.13 -6.07
CA GLU A 109 -13.74 8.74 -4.83
C GLU A 109 -13.36 9.63 -3.64
N ARG A 110 -12.06 9.92 -3.48
CA ARG A 110 -11.56 10.78 -2.41
C ARG A 110 -12.08 12.21 -2.52
N GLY A 111 -12.17 12.73 -3.74
CA GLY A 111 -12.72 14.05 -4.00
C GLY A 111 -14.20 14.13 -3.67
N GLU A 112 -14.98 13.13 -4.08
CA GLU A 112 -16.41 13.01 -3.74
C GLU A 112 -16.63 12.88 -2.23
N GLU A 113 -15.79 12.12 -1.53
CA GLU A 113 -15.85 11.98 -0.08
C GLU A 113 -15.61 13.30 0.66
N LYS A 114 -14.63 14.11 0.20
CA LYS A 114 -14.37 15.46 0.74
C LYS A 114 -15.57 16.37 0.56
N VAL A 115 -16.22 16.34 -0.62
CA VAL A 115 -17.45 17.09 -0.89
C VAL A 115 -18.55 16.70 0.08
N GLN A 116 -18.84 15.39 0.21
CA GLN A 116 -19.87 14.88 1.11
C GLN A 116 -19.59 15.24 2.57
N THR A 117 -18.32 15.19 2.99
CA THR A 117 -17.90 15.54 4.34
C THR A 117 -18.09 17.04 4.63
N GLY A 118 -17.66 17.92 3.73
CA GLY A 118 -17.89 19.36 3.87
C GLY A 118 -19.38 19.72 3.89
N GLU A 119 -20.21 19.06 3.09
CA GLU A 119 -21.67 19.26 3.12
C GLU A 119 -22.32 18.81 4.43
N ARG A 120 -21.87 17.68 4.99
CA ARG A 120 -22.32 17.21 6.31
C ARG A 120 -21.94 18.20 7.41
N MET A 121 -20.67 18.64 7.44
CA MET A 121 -20.19 19.61 8.43
C MET A 121 -21.00 20.91 8.42
N LYS A 122 -21.37 21.41 7.23
CA LYS A 122 -22.24 22.60 7.12
C LYS A 122 -23.65 22.37 7.67
N ARG A 123 -24.23 21.20 7.39
CA ARG A 123 -25.58 20.85 7.84
C ARG A 123 -25.65 20.77 9.36
N ASP A 124 -24.63 20.20 9.99
CA ASP A 124 -24.58 20.02 11.43
C ASP A 124 -24.25 21.33 12.19
N SER A 125 -23.92 22.41 11.45
CA SER A 125 -23.61 23.74 12.00
C SER A 125 -24.81 24.71 12.00
N VAL A 126 -25.99 24.27 11.54
CA VAL A 126 -27.25 25.04 11.46
C VAL A 126 -28.26 24.49 12.46
#